data_AF-A0A9J7X180-F1
#
_entry.id   AF-A0A9J7X180-F1
#
_cell.length_a   1.000
_cell.length_b   1.000
_cell.length_c   1.000
_cell.angle_alpha   90.00
_cell.angle_beta   90.00
_cell.angle_gamma   90.00
#
_symmetry.space_group_name_H-M   'P 1'
#
loop_
_entity.id
_entity.type
_entity.pdbx_description
1 polymer ?
#
loop_
_entity_poly.entity_id
_entity_poly.type
_entity_poly.pdbx_seq_one_letter_code
_entity_poly.pdbx_strand_id
1 'polypeptide(L)'
;MELENIVANTVLLKAREGGGGKRKGRSKKWREILRFPHISQCTELSKTIERDYFSLCDKQPIGELLFRLYCETRPELQRCIQLLDAMEDYEVAPDEKRKSRGDEIIKKFLTKQSSECVDVAESLAESCRENLELSPCKEIFSDCRKALHDYLSGAPFADYQNSMYFDRFLQWKMLERQPITKDTFRQYRVLGKGGFGEVCACQVRATGKMYACKKLEKKRIKKRKGEAMALNEKQILEKVNSRFVVSLAYAYETKDALCLVLTIMNGGDLKFHIYNMGTPGFEKERVQFYAAEICCGLDHLHRESIVYRDLKPENILLDDNGHIRISDLGLAIKVPDGEQIRGRVGTVGYMAPEVINNERYSMSLDWWGLGCLIYEMTAGRSPFRARKERVKREEVEKRVQEEEEEYSDKFTEDTKAICRMLLAKDPKQRLGCQADGAAGVKAHPFFKNINFKRLEAGILEPSFVPDPRAVYCKDVLDIEQFSTVKGVNLDQTDNDFYSKFATGSVSIPWQNEMIETECFSDLNVFGPQGTRPPDLDWNQPPEPPRRSLLDRIFRRHVRIPSTSTTEEHPREHNS
;
A
#
# COMPACT_ATOMS: atom_id res chain seq x y z
N MET A 1 -19.09 -24.81 -19.77
CA MET A 1 -17.83 -24.89 -18.99
C MET A 1 -16.89 -23.76 -19.38
N GLU A 2 -16.54 -23.64 -20.67
CA GLU A 2 -15.82 -22.49 -21.24
C GLU A 2 -16.53 -21.13 -21.03
N LEU A 3 -17.86 -21.11 -21.15
CA LEU A 3 -18.64 -19.86 -21.11
C LEU A 3 -18.49 -19.09 -19.79
N GLU A 4 -18.49 -19.76 -18.63
CA GLU A 4 -18.34 -19.07 -17.34
C GLU A 4 -16.98 -18.39 -17.21
N ASN A 5 -15.91 -19.07 -17.62
CA ASN A 5 -14.55 -18.53 -17.59
C ASN A 5 -14.39 -17.37 -18.58
N ILE A 6 -14.93 -17.52 -19.81
CA ILE A 6 -14.93 -16.46 -20.83
C ILE A 6 -15.68 -15.22 -20.34
N VAL A 7 -16.88 -15.40 -19.78
CA VAL A 7 -17.68 -14.30 -19.23
C VAL A 7 -16.93 -13.63 -18.07
N ALA A 8 -16.42 -14.41 -17.13
CA ALA A 8 -15.67 -13.91 -15.98
C ALA A 8 -14.43 -13.10 -16.39
N ASN A 9 -13.66 -13.60 -17.37
CA ASN A 9 -12.50 -12.91 -17.93
C ASN A 9 -12.89 -11.63 -18.67
N THR A 10 -13.87 -11.71 -19.56
CA THR A 10 -14.32 -10.56 -20.35
C THR A 10 -14.81 -9.43 -19.45
N VAL A 11 -15.56 -9.76 -18.40
CA VAL A 11 -16.05 -8.76 -17.43
C VAL A 11 -14.88 -8.15 -16.64
N LEU A 12 -13.89 -8.95 -16.22
CA LEU A 12 -12.70 -8.44 -15.52
C LEU A 12 -11.87 -7.50 -16.41
N LEU A 13 -11.56 -7.92 -17.64
CA LEU A 13 -10.79 -7.12 -18.60
C LEU A 13 -11.48 -5.79 -18.88
N LYS A 14 -12.79 -5.81 -19.10
CA LYS A 14 -13.57 -4.57 -19.28
C LYS A 14 -13.55 -3.65 -18.05
N ALA A 15 -13.47 -4.22 -16.84
CA ALA A 15 -13.34 -3.45 -15.62
C ALA A 15 -11.94 -2.83 -15.47
N ARG A 16 -10.88 -3.56 -15.85
CA ARG A 16 -9.48 -3.08 -15.88
C ARG A 16 -9.29 -1.92 -16.83
N GLU A 17 -9.95 -1.93 -18.00
CA GLU A 17 -9.96 -0.82 -18.96
C GLU A 17 -10.69 0.45 -18.46
N GLY A 18 -11.14 0.48 -17.20
CA GLY A 18 -11.90 1.59 -16.61
C GLY A 18 -13.39 1.55 -16.92
N GLY A 19 -13.91 0.45 -17.48
CA GLY A 19 -15.30 0.34 -17.93
C GLY A 19 -15.57 1.23 -19.16
N GLY A 20 -16.32 0.72 -20.15
CA GLY A 20 -16.48 1.36 -21.47
C GLY A 20 -17.25 2.70 -21.53
N GLY A 21 -16.92 3.70 -20.69
CA GLY A 21 -17.50 5.04 -20.72
C GLY A 21 -16.76 6.07 -19.86
N LYS A 22 -17.16 7.35 -19.98
CA LYS A 22 -16.51 8.53 -19.37
C LYS A 22 -16.37 8.53 -17.83
N ARG A 23 -16.87 7.52 -17.13
CA ARG A 23 -16.90 7.45 -15.66
C ARG A 23 -15.74 6.69 -15.04
N LYS A 24 -14.83 6.09 -15.84
CA LYS A 24 -13.67 5.33 -15.34
C LYS A 24 -14.06 4.33 -14.22
N GLY A 25 -15.18 3.61 -14.39
CA GLY A 25 -15.69 2.62 -13.43
C GLY A 25 -16.56 3.17 -12.28
N ARG A 26 -16.60 4.50 -12.07
CA ARG A 26 -17.38 5.14 -11.00
C ARG A 26 -18.89 4.91 -11.16
N SER A 27 -19.57 4.71 -10.03
CA SER A 27 -21.04 4.67 -9.93
C SER A 27 -21.67 5.94 -10.48
N LYS A 28 -22.89 5.85 -11.04
CA LYS A 28 -23.69 7.02 -11.43
C LYS A 28 -23.94 8.00 -10.27
N LYS A 29 -23.93 7.49 -9.04
CA LYS A 29 -24.21 8.25 -7.81
C LYS A 29 -22.95 8.57 -7.00
N TRP A 30 -21.75 8.48 -7.58
CA TRP A 30 -20.50 8.58 -6.81
C TRP A 30 -20.36 9.91 -6.03
N ARG A 31 -20.80 11.04 -6.60
CA ARG A 31 -20.83 12.34 -5.91
C ARG A 31 -21.82 12.40 -4.74
N GLU A 32 -22.85 11.55 -4.76
CA GLU A 32 -23.76 11.42 -3.61
C GLU A 32 -23.15 10.53 -2.52
N ILE A 33 -22.40 9.50 -2.91
CA ILE A 33 -21.68 8.60 -1.99
C ILE A 33 -20.56 9.34 -1.26
N LEU A 34 -19.79 10.17 -1.98
CA LEU A 34 -18.66 10.95 -1.45
C LEU A 34 -19.03 12.41 -1.20
N ARG A 35 -20.27 12.68 -0.80
CA ARG A 35 -20.70 14.05 -0.48
C ARG A 35 -20.07 14.48 0.84
N PHE A 36 -19.37 15.62 0.85
CA PHE A 36 -18.83 16.16 2.09
C PHE A 36 -19.94 16.42 3.12
N PRO A 37 -19.68 16.08 4.40
CA PRO A 37 -20.50 16.58 5.48
C PRO A 37 -20.35 18.10 5.60
N HIS A 38 -21.35 18.77 6.16
CA HIS A 38 -21.20 20.17 6.54
C HIS A 38 -20.15 20.29 7.65
N ILE A 39 -19.35 21.36 7.68
CA ILE A 39 -18.22 21.50 8.62
C ILE A 39 -18.62 21.38 10.10
N SER A 40 -19.85 21.78 10.46
CA SER A 40 -20.38 21.59 11.81
C SER A 40 -20.51 20.13 12.26
N GLN A 41 -20.53 19.18 11.31
CA GLN A 41 -20.53 17.74 11.58
C GLN A 41 -19.11 17.19 11.81
N CYS A 42 -18.07 17.99 11.58
CA CYS A 42 -16.67 17.63 11.81
C CYS A 42 -16.15 18.05 13.20
N THR A 43 -16.98 18.71 14.02
CA THR A 43 -16.53 19.30 15.30
C THR A 43 -15.93 18.27 16.27
N GLU A 44 -16.52 17.08 16.38
CA GLU A 44 -15.98 16.02 17.25
C GLU A 44 -14.65 15.48 16.72
N LEU A 45 -14.54 15.29 15.42
CA LEU A 45 -13.29 14.89 14.78
C LEU A 45 -12.19 15.93 15.00
N SER A 46 -12.51 17.22 14.85
CA SER A 46 -11.56 18.31 15.07
C SER A 46 -10.96 18.28 16.47
N LYS A 47 -11.74 17.88 17.49
CA LYS A 47 -11.28 17.78 18.89
C LYS A 47 -10.45 16.53 19.18
N THR A 48 -10.65 15.45 18.43
CA THR A 48 -10.09 14.12 18.73
C THR A 48 -8.93 13.73 17.82
N ILE A 49 -8.75 14.42 16.70
CA ILE A 49 -7.65 14.15 15.78
C ILE A 49 -6.30 14.59 16.38
N GLU A 50 -5.33 13.69 16.34
CA GLU A 50 -3.95 13.96 16.75
C GLU A 50 -3.33 15.02 15.83
N ARG A 51 -2.69 16.04 16.43
CA ARG A 51 -2.10 17.19 15.72
C ARG A 51 -0.61 17.01 15.51
N ASP A 52 -0.22 15.91 14.88
CA ASP A 52 1.17 15.63 14.50
C ASP A 52 1.46 16.07 13.06
N TYR A 53 2.46 16.94 12.87
CA TYR A 53 2.80 17.50 11.56
C TYR A 53 3.19 16.41 10.55
N PHE A 54 4.07 15.48 10.95
CA PHE A 54 4.55 14.43 10.04
C PHE A 54 3.43 13.46 9.64
N SER A 55 2.51 13.16 10.55
CA SER A 55 1.33 12.35 10.24
C SER A 55 0.36 13.06 9.30
N LEU A 56 0.06 14.33 9.56
CA LEU A 56 -1.01 15.05 8.85
C LEU A 56 -0.56 15.69 7.53
N CYS A 57 0.66 16.23 7.46
CA CYS A 57 1.11 17.07 6.34
C CYS A 57 2.22 16.44 5.50
N ASP A 58 2.74 15.27 5.89
CA ASP A 58 3.83 14.59 5.19
C ASP A 58 3.42 13.16 4.80
N LYS A 59 3.01 12.33 5.77
CA LYS A 59 2.64 10.92 5.50
C LYS A 59 1.27 10.73 4.85
N GLN A 60 0.31 11.61 5.13
CA GLN A 60 -1.06 11.49 4.63
C GLN A 60 -1.23 12.25 3.31
N PRO A 61 -1.44 11.56 2.17
CA PRO A 61 -1.40 12.18 0.85
C PRO A 61 -2.36 13.37 0.66
N ILE A 62 -3.60 13.27 1.15
CA ILE A 62 -4.56 14.38 1.04
C ILE A 62 -4.17 15.53 1.98
N GLY A 63 -3.65 15.20 3.17
CA GLY A 63 -3.23 16.21 4.13
C GLY A 63 -2.00 16.98 3.65
N GLU A 64 -1.03 16.30 3.04
CA GLU A 64 0.10 16.92 2.34
C GLU A 64 -0.38 17.85 1.22
N LEU A 65 -1.26 17.38 0.32
CA LEU A 65 -1.79 18.21 -0.76
C LEU A 65 -2.53 19.46 -0.25
N LEU A 66 -3.33 19.33 0.81
CA LEU A 66 -4.04 20.47 1.40
C LEU A 66 -3.09 21.43 2.12
N PHE A 67 -2.03 20.93 2.75
CA PHE A 67 -0.97 21.76 3.33
C PHE A 67 -0.20 22.50 2.24
N ARG A 68 0.14 21.85 1.12
CA ARG A 68 0.77 22.47 -0.05
C ARG A 68 -0.10 23.58 -0.65
N LEU A 69 -1.40 23.32 -0.85
CA LEU A 69 -2.35 24.35 -1.31
C LEU A 69 -2.42 25.55 -0.37
N TYR A 70 -2.33 25.31 0.95
CA TYR A 70 -2.22 26.37 1.94
C TYR A 70 -0.91 27.15 1.80
N CYS A 71 0.23 26.47 1.64
CA CYS A 71 1.53 27.08 1.46
C CYS A 71 1.62 27.93 0.17
N GLU A 72 0.95 27.52 -0.91
CA GLU A 72 0.88 28.29 -2.17
C GLU A 72 0.25 29.67 -2.00
N THR A 73 -0.58 29.88 -0.97
CA THR A 73 -1.16 31.20 -0.69
C THR A 73 -0.18 32.20 -0.08
N ARG A 74 1.02 31.73 0.31
CA ARG A 74 2.05 32.50 1.02
C ARG A 74 3.41 32.34 0.32
N PRO A 75 3.95 33.40 -0.30
CA PRO A 75 5.19 33.30 -1.09
C PRO A 75 6.37 32.67 -0.34
N GLU A 76 6.52 32.94 0.95
CA GLU A 76 7.58 32.40 1.80
C GLU A 76 7.45 30.88 2.02
N LEU A 77 6.23 30.38 2.24
CA LEU A 77 5.98 28.96 2.40
C LEU A 77 6.07 28.23 1.06
N GLN A 78 5.60 28.86 -0.01
CA GLN A 78 5.71 28.33 -1.37
C GLN A 78 7.18 28.06 -1.76
N ARG A 79 8.12 28.97 -1.43
CA ARG A 79 9.55 28.74 -1.66
C ARG A 79 10.11 27.56 -0.86
N CYS A 80 9.64 27.36 0.36
CA CYS A 80 10.02 26.19 1.17
C CYS A 80 9.59 24.87 0.50
N ILE A 81 8.36 24.82 -0.01
CA ILE A 81 7.84 23.65 -0.76
C ILE A 81 8.64 23.41 -2.05
N GLN A 82 8.94 24.47 -2.80
CA GLN A 82 9.74 24.37 -4.03
C GLN A 82 11.17 23.85 -3.78
N LEU A 83 11.77 24.20 -2.63
CA LEU A 83 13.06 23.65 -2.24
C LEU A 83 12.95 22.16 -1.87
N LEU A 84 11.90 21.74 -1.15
CA LEU A 84 11.64 20.32 -0.87
C LEU A 84 11.56 19.51 -2.18
N ASP A 85 10.76 19.98 -3.13
CA ASP A 85 10.59 19.33 -4.45
C ASP A 85 11.93 19.24 -5.21
N ALA A 86 12.71 20.31 -5.21
CA ALA A 86 14.00 20.33 -5.89
C ALA A 86 15.01 19.34 -5.26
N MET A 87 14.98 19.16 -3.94
CA MET A 87 15.83 18.18 -3.25
C MET A 87 15.40 16.74 -3.53
N GLU A 88 14.09 16.47 -3.64
CA GLU A 88 13.60 15.15 -4.06
C GLU A 88 14.04 14.82 -5.50
N ASP A 89 13.92 15.79 -6.42
CA ASP A 89 14.39 15.67 -7.80
C ASP A 89 15.91 15.42 -7.91
N TYR A 90 16.69 15.97 -6.96
CA TYR A 90 18.12 15.74 -6.87
C TYR A 90 18.46 14.29 -6.48
N GLU A 91 17.75 13.70 -5.51
CA GLU A 91 18.02 12.34 -5.02
C GLU A 91 17.86 11.27 -6.10
N VAL A 92 16.93 11.49 -7.04
CA VAL A 92 16.64 10.57 -8.15
C VAL A 92 17.38 10.92 -9.45
N ALA A 93 18.16 12.00 -9.44
CA ALA A 93 18.96 12.42 -10.58
C ALA A 93 20.01 11.35 -10.95
N PRO A 94 20.24 11.13 -12.27
CA PRO A 94 21.40 10.37 -12.73
C PRO A 94 22.70 10.95 -12.15
N ASP A 95 23.65 10.08 -11.85
CA ASP A 95 24.89 10.43 -11.18
C ASP A 95 25.67 11.52 -11.95
N GLU A 96 25.65 11.46 -13.29
CA GLU A 96 26.34 12.43 -14.16
C GLU A 96 25.73 13.83 -14.13
N LYS A 97 24.45 13.95 -13.75
CA LYS A 97 23.71 15.23 -13.69
C LYS A 97 23.60 15.79 -12.27
N ARG A 98 24.07 15.04 -11.27
CA ARG A 98 23.80 15.36 -9.87
C ARG A 98 24.54 16.62 -9.43
N LYS A 99 25.82 16.76 -9.80
CA LYS A 99 26.62 17.96 -9.48
C LYS A 99 25.94 19.25 -9.99
N SER A 100 25.62 19.30 -11.29
CA SER A 100 24.96 20.47 -11.87
C SER A 100 23.62 20.80 -11.23
N ARG A 101 22.80 19.79 -10.90
CA ARG A 101 21.53 19.98 -10.19
C ARG A 101 21.74 20.53 -8.77
N GLY A 102 22.73 20.01 -8.05
CA GLY A 102 23.07 20.50 -6.71
C GLY A 102 23.48 21.97 -6.74
N ASP A 103 24.31 22.36 -7.72
CA ASP A 103 24.73 23.75 -7.91
C ASP A 103 23.55 24.68 -8.21
N GLU A 104 22.61 24.24 -9.06
CA GLU A 104 21.37 24.97 -9.36
C GLU A 104 20.53 25.18 -8.10
N ILE A 105 20.35 24.15 -7.27
CA ILE A 105 19.58 24.23 -6.01
C ILE A 105 20.23 25.23 -5.05
N ILE A 106 21.55 25.11 -4.82
CA ILE A 106 22.27 26.00 -3.90
C ILE A 106 22.18 27.45 -4.39
N LYS A 107 22.39 27.70 -5.68
CA LYS A 107 22.32 29.04 -6.27
C LYS A 107 20.91 29.63 -6.18
N LYS A 108 19.89 28.81 -6.43
CA LYS A 108 18.49 29.25 -6.52
C LYS A 108 17.88 29.48 -5.13
N PHE A 109 18.08 28.57 -4.20
CA PHE A 109 17.32 28.56 -2.94
C PHE A 109 18.17 28.88 -1.70
N LEU A 110 19.49 28.69 -1.74
CA LEU A 110 20.34 28.83 -0.55
C LEU A 110 21.24 30.08 -0.60
N THR A 111 21.10 30.93 -1.62
CA THR A 111 21.95 32.11 -1.83
C THR A 111 21.17 33.39 -1.57
N LYS A 112 21.62 34.25 -0.65
CA LYS A 112 20.94 35.51 -0.25
C LYS A 112 20.60 36.45 -1.41
N GLN A 113 21.39 36.44 -2.48
CA GLN A 113 21.16 37.28 -3.65
C GLN A 113 20.01 36.78 -4.54
N SER A 114 19.53 35.56 -4.33
CA SER A 114 18.41 35.00 -5.07
C SER A 114 17.07 35.52 -4.54
N SER A 115 16.18 35.92 -5.44
CA SER A 115 14.78 36.24 -5.09
C SER A 115 14.00 35.02 -4.60
N GLU A 116 14.51 33.82 -4.83
CA GLU A 116 13.93 32.55 -4.41
C GLU A 116 14.62 31.97 -3.17
N CYS A 117 15.46 32.76 -2.47
CA CYS A 117 16.13 32.32 -1.25
C CYS A 117 15.15 31.87 -0.16
N VAL A 118 15.52 30.79 0.52
CA VAL A 118 14.80 30.20 1.66
C VAL A 118 15.62 30.42 2.92
N ASP A 119 15.25 31.44 3.69
CA ASP A 119 16.04 31.95 4.82
C ASP A 119 16.40 30.89 5.86
N VAL A 120 15.52 29.90 6.10
CA VAL A 120 15.76 28.86 7.10
C VAL A 120 16.84 27.83 6.69
N ALA A 121 17.12 27.71 5.40
CA ALA A 121 18.14 26.80 4.87
C ALA A 121 19.41 27.54 4.39
N GLU A 122 19.39 28.87 4.36
CA GLU A 122 20.47 29.70 3.80
C GLU A 122 21.82 29.48 4.50
N SER A 123 21.82 29.32 5.82
CA SER A 123 23.04 29.08 6.60
C SER A 123 23.73 27.74 6.28
N LEU A 124 23.05 26.82 5.60
CA LEU A 124 23.58 25.50 5.21
C LEU A 124 24.27 25.52 3.83
N ALA A 125 24.20 26.64 3.11
CA ALA A 125 24.69 26.74 1.73
C ALA A 125 26.16 26.36 1.56
N GLU A 126 27.02 26.79 2.48
CA GLU A 126 28.47 26.53 2.43
C GLU A 126 28.76 25.04 2.63
N SER A 127 28.17 24.41 3.66
CA SER A 127 28.32 22.98 3.91
C SER A 127 27.80 22.14 2.74
N CYS A 128 26.64 22.48 2.16
CA CYS A 128 26.13 21.79 0.98
C CYS A 128 27.09 21.91 -0.22
N ARG A 129 27.69 23.08 -0.43
CA ARG A 129 28.64 23.32 -1.53
C ARG A 129 29.92 22.51 -1.37
N GLU A 130 30.50 22.52 -0.17
CA GLU A 130 31.71 21.73 0.15
C GLU A 130 31.46 20.23 -0.07
N ASN A 131 30.35 19.71 0.47
CA ASN A 131 30.00 18.31 0.31
C ASN A 131 29.74 17.94 -1.17
N LEU A 132 29.11 18.83 -1.94
CA LEU A 132 28.86 18.62 -3.37
C LEU A 132 30.15 18.56 -4.19
N GLU A 133 31.15 19.38 -3.85
CA GLU A 133 32.47 19.35 -4.50
C GLU A 133 33.28 18.11 -4.13
N LEU A 134 33.19 17.65 -2.88
CA LEU A 134 33.89 16.46 -2.41
C LEU A 134 33.31 15.17 -3.01
N SER A 135 31.99 14.99 -2.92
CA SER A 135 31.30 13.83 -3.44
C SER A 135 29.82 14.13 -3.61
N PRO A 136 29.28 14.17 -4.85
CA PRO A 136 27.86 14.42 -5.10
C PRO A 136 27.05 13.17 -4.71
N CYS A 137 26.93 12.94 -3.40
CA CYS A 137 26.11 11.87 -2.84
C CYS A 137 24.66 12.36 -2.70
N LYS A 138 23.75 11.43 -2.44
CA LYS A 138 22.30 11.72 -2.42
C LYS A 138 21.86 12.48 -1.17
N GLU A 139 22.67 12.45 -0.12
CA GLU A 139 22.30 12.95 1.21
C GLU A 139 22.80 14.38 1.50
N ILE A 140 23.35 15.08 0.50
CA ILE A 140 23.94 16.44 0.64
C ILE A 140 22.94 17.46 1.20
N PHE A 141 21.65 17.30 0.90
CA PHE A 141 20.60 18.21 1.35
C PHE A 141 19.78 17.68 2.53
N SER A 142 20.23 16.61 3.20
CA SER A 142 19.51 16.01 4.33
C SER A 142 19.28 17.00 5.48
N ASP A 143 20.28 17.81 5.82
CA ASP A 143 20.16 18.87 6.84
C ASP A 143 19.24 20.02 6.40
N CYS A 144 19.24 20.38 5.10
CA CYS A 144 18.30 21.36 4.55
C CYS A 144 16.86 20.86 4.67
N ARG A 145 16.60 19.60 4.32
CA ARG A 145 15.29 18.97 4.48
C ARG A 145 14.85 19.02 5.95
N LYS A 146 15.72 18.62 6.87
CA LYS A 146 15.42 18.66 8.31
C LYS A 146 15.05 20.06 8.77
N ALA A 147 15.86 21.07 8.44
CA ALA A 147 15.59 22.46 8.82
C ALA A 147 14.24 22.98 8.29
N LEU A 148 13.87 22.59 7.07
CA LEU A 148 12.56 22.94 6.49
C LEU A 148 11.40 22.30 7.24
N HIS A 149 11.46 21.00 7.53
CA HIS A 149 10.38 20.34 8.28
C HIS A 149 10.30 20.88 9.72
N ASP A 150 11.43 21.18 10.38
CA ASP A 150 11.44 21.81 11.70
C ASP A 150 10.73 23.17 11.66
N TYR A 151 10.97 23.98 10.63
CA TYR A 151 10.27 25.25 10.43
C TYR A 151 8.77 25.08 10.12
N LEU A 152 8.44 24.25 9.14
CA LEU A 152 7.07 24.05 8.68
C LEU A 152 6.18 23.44 9.77
N SER A 153 6.74 22.59 10.63
CA SER A 153 6.04 21.97 11.77
C SER A 153 5.69 22.95 12.90
N GLY A 154 6.28 24.15 12.91
CA GLY A 154 6.04 25.19 13.90
C GLY A 154 4.84 26.09 13.57
N ALA A 155 5.09 27.40 13.49
CA ALA A 155 4.06 28.41 13.23
C ALA A 155 3.26 28.16 11.92
N PRO A 156 3.88 27.77 10.79
CA PRO A 156 3.12 27.49 9.56
C PRO A 156 2.06 26.39 9.74
N PHE A 157 2.39 25.31 10.46
CA PHE A 157 1.44 24.24 10.77
C PHE A 157 0.35 24.68 11.73
N ALA A 158 0.66 25.49 12.75
CA ALA A 158 -0.35 26.04 13.65
C ALA A 158 -1.36 26.93 12.91
N ASP A 159 -0.89 27.78 12.00
CA ASP A 159 -1.74 28.63 11.17
C ASP A 159 -2.56 27.81 10.16
N TYR A 160 -1.97 26.76 9.59
CA TYR A 160 -2.69 25.82 8.71
C TYR A 160 -3.89 25.20 9.41
N GLN A 161 -3.73 24.78 10.68
CA GLN A 161 -4.80 24.17 11.47
C GLN A 161 -6.00 25.10 11.72
N ASN A 162 -5.80 26.43 11.62
CA ASN A 162 -6.85 27.44 11.74
C ASN A 162 -7.43 27.87 10.37
N SER A 163 -6.94 27.29 9.28
CA SER A 163 -7.35 27.63 7.92
C SER A 163 -8.50 26.76 7.41
N MET A 164 -9.18 27.23 6.36
CA MET A 164 -10.21 26.44 5.67
C MET A 164 -9.66 25.18 4.96
N TYR A 165 -8.34 25.11 4.70
CA TYR A 165 -7.72 23.91 4.14
C TYR A 165 -7.70 22.77 5.16
N PHE A 166 -7.49 23.09 6.44
CA PHE A 166 -7.61 22.10 7.50
C PHE A 166 -9.07 21.71 7.76
N ASP A 167 -10.01 22.64 7.68
CA ASP A 167 -11.44 22.31 7.71
C ASP A 167 -11.82 21.32 6.59
N ARG A 168 -11.29 21.54 5.38
CA ARG A 168 -11.45 20.62 4.25
C ARG A 168 -10.78 19.26 4.51
N PHE A 169 -9.61 19.24 5.14
CA PHE A 169 -8.96 17.99 5.57
C PHE A 169 -9.88 17.19 6.52
N LEU A 170 -10.52 17.86 7.48
CA LEU A 170 -11.48 17.20 8.39
C LEU A 170 -12.67 16.59 7.65
N GLN A 171 -13.22 17.27 6.63
CA GLN A 171 -14.28 16.68 5.80
C GLN A 171 -13.80 15.43 5.05
N TRP A 172 -12.59 15.45 4.50
CA TRP A 172 -11.98 14.25 3.88
C TRP A 172 -11.80 13.12 4.88
N LYS A 173 -11.33 13.41 6.10
CA LYS A 173 -11.20 12.41 7.17
C LYS A 173 -12.57 11.87 7.64
N MET A 174 -13.63 12.67 7.60
CA MET A 174 -14.99 12.18 7.86
C MET A 174 -15.49 11.21 6.78
N LEU A 175 -15.14 11.44 5.51
CA LEU A 175 -15.44 10.52 4.41
C LEU A 175 -14.66 9.22 4.54
N GLU A 176 -13.37 9.31 4.88
CA GLU A 176 -12.51 8.16 5.13
C GLU A 176 -13.09 7.28 6.24
N ARG A 177 -13.52 7.88 7.37
CA ARG A 177 -14.05 7.15 8.53
C ARG A 177 -15.47 6.58 8.36
N GLN A 178 -16.08 6.68 7.17
CA GLN A 178 -17.41 6.09 6.95
C GLN A 178 -17.37 4.55 7.03
N PRO A 179 -18.42 3.90 7.56
CA PRO A 179 -18.47 2.45 7.67
C PRO A 179 -18.30 1.75 6.31
N ILE A 180 -17.43 0.74 6.28
CA ILE A 180 -17.18 -0.07 5.09
C ILE A 180 -18.00 -1.35 5.16
N THR A 181 -18.74 -1.65 4.09
CA THR A 181 -19.54 -2.87 3.98
C THR A 181 -19.33 -3.54 2.63
N LYS A 182 -19.91 -4.72 2.43
CA LYS A 182 -19.91 -5.41 1.11
C LYS A 182 -20.47 -4.52 -0.01
N ASP A 183 -21.35 -3.57 0.29
CA ASP A 183 -22.00 -2.72 -0.70
C ASP A 183 -21.10 -1.60 -1.21
N THR A 184 -19.98 -1.33 -0.53
CA THR A 184 -18.91 -0.44 -1.01
C THR A 184 -18.29 -0.97 -2.31
N PHE A 185 -18.33 -2.29 -2.54
CA PHE A 185 -17.61 -2.96 -3.62
C PHE A 185 -18.54 -3.60 -4.67
N ARG A 186 -17.99 -3.80 -5.87
CA ARG A 186 -18.46 -4.78 -6.87
C ARG A 186 -17.46 -5.93 -6.90
N GLN A 187 -17.93 -7.17 -6.90
CA GLN A 187 -17.07 -8.35 -7.00
C GLN A 187 -16.99 -8.86 -8.44
N TYR A 188 -15.84 -9.40 -8.80
CA TYR A 188 -15.53 -10.02 -10.09
C TYR A 188 -15.03 -11.45 -9.87
N ARG A 189 -14.25 -11.99 -10.81
CA ARG A 189 -13.77 -13.37 -10.75
C ARG A 189 -12.81 -13.63 -9.59
N VAL A 190 -12.75 -14.90 -9.18
CA VAL A 190 -11.71 -15.43 -8.31
C VAL A 190 -10.37 -15.40 -9.05
N LEU A 191 -9.34 -14.92 -8.35
CA LEU A 191 -7.95 -14.83 -8.83
C LEU A 191 -7.11 -15.98 -8.29
N GLY A 192 -7.41 -16.46 -7.08
CA GLY A 192 -6.68 -17.54 -6.44
C GLY A 192 -7.31 -18.00 -5.14
N LYS A 193 -6.64 -18.96 -4.50
CA LYS A 193 -7.07 -19.60 -3.25
C LYS A 193 -5.95 -19.47 -2.22
N GLY A 194 -6.29 -18.97 -1.03
CA GLY A 194 -5.40 -18.89 0.12
C GLY A 194 -5.74 -19.92 1.19
N GLY A 195 -5.01 -19.92 2.32
CA GLY A 195 -5.19 -20.89 3.39
C GLY A 195 -6.60 -20.90 4.02
N PHE A 196 -7.22 -19.72 4.17
CA PHE A 196 -8.51 -19.54 4.86
C PHE A 196 -9.69 -19.21 3.93
N GLY A 197 -9.49 -19.15 2.63
CA GLY A 197 -10.55 -18.82 1.67
C GLY A 197 -9.99 -18.41 0.31
N GLU A 198 -10.71 -17.54 -0.38
CA GLU A 198 -10.41 -17.15 -1.77
C GLU A 198 -9.93 -15.71 -1.87
N VAL A 199 -9.27 -15.39 -2.98
CA VAL A 199 -8.96 -14.03 -3.38
C VAL A 199 -9.73 -13.74 -4.67
N CYS A 200 -10.54 -12.69 -4.68
CA CYS A 200 -11.27 -12.27 -5.90
C CYS A 200 -10.95 -10.81 -6.27
N ALA A 201 -11.03 -10.47 -7.55
CA ALA A 201 -10.99 -9.07 -7.95
C ALA A 201 -12.26 -8.33 -7.46
N CYS A 202 -12.10 -7.09 -7.02
CA CYS A 202 -13.20 -6.21 -6.65
C CYS A 202 -12.94 -4.76 -7.12
N GLN A 203 -13.99 -3.95 -7.13
CA GLN A 203 -13.91 -2.53 -7.49
C GLN A 203 -14.69 -1.69 -6.50
N VAL A 204 -14.10 -0.59 -6.03
CA VAL A 204 -14.79 0.39 -5.19
C VAL A 204 -15.83 1.13 -6.04
N ARG A 205 -17.09 1.12 -5.61
CA ARG A 205 -18.20 1.67 -6.40
C ARG A 205 -18.08 3.16 -6.63
N ALA A 206 -17.59 3.90 -5.63
CA ALA A 206 -17.52 5.35 -5.68
C ALA A 206 -16.41 5.83 -6.64
N THR A 207 -15.22 5.25 -6.52
CA THR A 207 -13.99 5.71 -7.18
C THR A 207 -13.68 4.96 -8.48
N GLY A 208 -14.20 3.74 -8.63
CA GLY A 208 -13.86 2.87 -9.75
C GLY A 208 -12.52 2.15 -9.61
N LYS A 209 -11.78 2.35 -8.50
CA LYS A 209 -10.47 1.69 -8.30
C LYS A 209 -10.62 0.19 -8.13
N MET A 210 -9.76 -0.56 -8.80
CA MET A 210 -9.68 -2.02 -8.73
C MET A 210 -8.78 -2.46 -7.57
N TYR A 211 -9.19 -3.55 -6.90
CA TYR A 211 -8.48 -4.15 -5.78
C TYR A 211 -8.60 -5.69 -5.82
N ALA A 212 -7.78 -6.37 -5.03
CA ALA A 212 -7.96 -7.78 -4.70
C ALA A 212 -8.62 -7.90 -3.32
N CYS A 213 -9.65 -8.72 -3.18
CA CYS A 213 -10.33 -8.99 -1.92
C CYS A 213 -9.99 -10.40 -1.44
N LYS A 214 -9.09 -10.51 -0.45
CA LYS A 214 -8.78 -11.76 0.26
C LYS A 214 -9.88 -12.01 1.29
N LYS A 215 -10.73 -13.00 1.04
CA LYS A 215 -11.84 -13.41 1.91
C LYS A 215 -11.38 -14.57 2.79
N LEU A 216 -11.44 -14.38 4.10
CA LEU A 216 -11.10 -15.39 5.11
C LEU A 216 -12.41 -15.91 5.74
N GLU A 217 -12.76 -17.16 5.47
CA GLU A 217 -14.01 -17.76 5.97
C GLU A 217 -14.00 -17.87 7.49
N LYS A 218 -14.96 -17.22 8.18
CA LYS A 218 -15.05 -17.16 9.64
C LYS A 218 -15.02 -18.54 10.30
N LYS A 219 -15.82 -19.48 9.78
CA LYS A 219 -15.86 -20.86 10.29
C LYS A 219 -14.55 -21.61 10.07
N ARG A 220 -13.81 -21.30 9.01
CA ARG A 220 -12.52 -21.95 8.71
C ARG A 220 -11.41 -21.41 9.61
N ILE A 221 -11.42 -20.11 9.90
CA ILE A 221 -10.54 -19.49 10.90
C ILE A 221 -10.73 -20.19 12.24
N LYS A 222 -11.97 -20.24 12.75
CA LYS A 222 -12.29 -20.88 14.04
C LYS A 222 -11.88 -22.36 14.08
N LYS A 223 -12.20 -23.12 13.04
CA LYS A 223 -11.84 -24.54 12.94
C LYS A 223 -10.32 -24.77 13.04
N ARG A 224 -9.52 -23.83 12.52
CA ARG A 224 -8.05 -23.93 12.46
C ARG A 224 -7.35 -23.11 13.54
N LYS A 225 -8.08 -22.44 14.44
CA LYS A 225 -7.54 -21.51 15.44
C LYS A 225 -6.62 -20.44 14.80
N GLY A 226 -7.08 -19.87 13.68
CA GLY A 226 -6.32 -18.95 12.83
C GLY A 226 -6.48 -17.46 13.18
N GLU A 227 -7.12 -17.12 14.29
CA GLU A 227 -7.52 -15.76 14.65
C GLU A 227 -6.29 -14.84 14.80
N ALA A 228 -5.28 -15.30 15.54
CA ALA A 228 -4.04 -14.55 15.75
C ALA A 228 -3.28 -14.31 14.44
N MET A 229 -3.25 -15.32 13.55
CA MET A 229 -2.60 -15.22 12.25
C MET A 229 -3.29 -14.19 11.34
N ALA A 230 -4.63 -14.24 11.26
CA ALA A 230 -5.41 -13.30 10.47
C ALA A 230 -5.30 -11.86 11.01
N LEU A 231 -5.34 -11.67 12.33
CA LEU A 231 -5.18 -10.35 12.94
C LEU A 231 -3.77 -9.80 12.72
N ASN A 232 -2.75 -10.63 12.88
CA ASN A 232 -1.36 -10.25 12.68
C ASN A 232 -1.08 -9.84 11.22
N GLU A 233 -1.57 -10.61 10.24
CA GLU A 233 -1.45 -10.24 8.81
C GLU A 233 -2.04 -8.85 8.56
N LYS A 234 -3.26 -8.62 9.07
CA LYS A 234 -3.96 -7.34 8.95
C LYS A 234 -3.16 -6.20 9.59
N GLN A 235 -2.68 -6.38 10.82
CA GLN A 235 -1.96 -5.34 11.56
C GLN A 235 -0.61 -4.98 10.94
N ILE A 236 0.08 -5.95 10.36
CA ILE A 236 1.32 -5.70 9.62
C ILE A 236 1.00 -4.91 8.34
N LEU A 237 0.02 -5.35 7.57
CA LEU A 237 -0.39 -4.68 6.33
C LEU A 237 -0.92 -3.25 6.53
N GLU A 238 -1.52 -2.94 7.69
CA GLU A 238 -1.93 -1.57 8.03
C GLU A 238 -0.74 -0.63 8.28
N LYS A 239 0.39 -1.16 8.77
CA LYS A 239 1.57 -0.37 9.14
C LYS A 239 2.56 -0.22 7.99
N VAL A 240 2.66 -1.24 7.14
CA VAL A 240 3.62 -1.26 6.03
C VAL A 240 3.13 -0.38 4.89
N ASN A 241 3.87 0.67 4.58
CA ASN A 241 3.66 1.52 3.40
C ASN A 241 4.88 1.44 2.47
N SER A 242 4.89 0.46 1.56
CA SER A 242 5.98 0.26 0.61
C SER A 242 5.47 0.01 -0.80
N ARG A 243 6.20 0.52 -1.81
CA ARG A 243 5.99 0.18 -3.22
C ARG A 243 6.15 -1.32 -3.47
N PHE A 244 6.99 -2.01 -2.70
CA PHE A 244 7.39 -3.40 -2.96
C PHE A 244 6.62 -4.42 -2.11
N VAL A 245 5.61 -3.97 -1.35
CA VAL A 245 4.71 -4.82 -0.58
C VAL A 245 3.27 -4.45 -0.95
N VAL A 246 2.37 -5.43 -1.03
CA VAL A 246 0.95 -5.14 -1.26
C VAL A 246 0.39 -4.29 -0.11
N SER A 247 -0.39 -3.26 -0.44
CA SER A 247 -0.97 -2.35 0.55
C SER A 247 -2.39 -2.77 0.89
N LEU A 248 -2.77 -2.69 2.16
CA LEU A 248 -4.15 -2.88 2.60
C LEU A 248 -4.89 -1.54 2.54
N ALA A 249 -5.96 -1.48 1.76
CA ALA A 249 -6.82 -0.30 1.67
C ALA A 249 -8.06 -0.39 2.56
N TYR A 250 -8.61 -1.59 2.76
CA TYR A 250 -9.80 -1.78 3.60
C TYR A 250 -9.78 -3.12 4.34
N ALA A 251 -10.22 -3.12 5.60
CA ALA A 251 -10.50 -4.31 6.38
C ALA A 251 -11.95 -4.26 6.89
N TYR A 252 -12.79 -5.21 6.47
CA TYR A 252 -14.20 -5.24 6.86
C TYR A 252 -14.70 -6.68 7.04
N GLU A 253 -15.88 -6.83 7.61
CA GLU A 253 -16.52 -8.12 7.75
C GLU A 253 -17.81 -8.26 6.94
N THR A 254 -18.16 -9.51 6.67
CA THR A 254 -19.46 -9.92 6.16
C THR A 254 -20.07 -10.94 7.12
N LYS A 255 -21.26 -11.45 6.75
CA LYS A 255 -21.89 -12.54 7.51
C LYS A 255 -20.96 -13.76 7.66
N ASP A 256 -20.24 -14.13 6.60
CA ASP A 256 -19.53 -15.42 6.52
C ASP A 256 -18.00 -15.30 6.44
N ALA A 257 -17.46 -14.11 6.18
CA ALA A 257 -16.02 -13.89 5.99
C ALA A 257 -15.51 -12.56 6.54
N LEU A 258 -14.23 -12.55 6.92
CA LEU A 258 -13.42 -11.34 7.09
C LEU A 258 -12.72 -11.01 5.76
N CYS A 259 -12.63 -9.73 5.40
CA CYS A 259 -12.15 -9.30 4.10
C CYS A 259 -10.98 -8.31 4.24
N LEU A 260 -9.87 -8.62 3.56
CA LEU A 260 -8.77 -7.69 3.33
C LEU A 260 -8.80 -7.24 1.88
N VAL A 261 -8.91 -5.94 1.64
CA VAL A 261 -8.90 -5.32 0.32
C VAL A 261 -7.51 -4.78 0.06
N LEU A 262 -6.78 -5.46 -0.82
CA LEU A 262 -5.35 -5.32 -1.07
C LEU A 262 -5.10 -4.77 -2.47
N THR A 263 -3.96 -4.12 -2.69
CA THR A 263 -3.44 -3.77 -4.02
C THR A 263 -3.66 -4.94 -5.00
N ILE A 264 -4.32 -4.66 -6.13
CA ILE A 264 -4.51 -5.68 -7.17
C ILE A 264 -3.22 -5.84 -7.98
N MET A 265 -2.80 -7.10 -8.17
CA MET A 265 -1.59 -7.46 -8.90
C MET A 265 -2.00 -8.33 -10.10
N ASN A 266 -2.34 -7.67 -11.20
CA ASN A 266 -2.98 -8.31 -12.37
C ASN A 266 -2.01 -9.14 -13.23
N GLY A 267 -0.70 -8.92 -13.09
CA GLY A 267 0.34 -9.65 -13.80
C GLY A 267 0.52 -11.08 -13.30
N GLY A 268 -0.18 -11.51 -12.24
CA GLY A 268 -0.07 -12.87 -11.71
C GLY A 268 1.17 -13.07 -10.84
N ASP A 269 1.37 -14.31 -10.38
CA ASP A 269 2.49 -14.67 -9.50
C ASP A 269 3.75 -15.11 -10.27
N LEU A 270 4.91 -14.94 -9.65
CA LEU A 270 6.20 -15.22 -10.25
C LEU A 270 6.36 -16.71 -10.61
N LYS A 271 5.68 -17.63 -9.89
CA LYS A 271 5.68 -19.05 -10.24
C LYS A 271 5.08 -19.28 -11.63
N PHE A 272 3.94 -18.66 -11.92
CA PHE A 272 3.34 -18.74 -13.26
C PHE A 272 4.33 -18.26 -14.32
N HIS A 273 4.98 -17.13 -14.08
CA HIS A 273 5.98 -16.59 -15.02
C HIS A 273 7.17 -17.54 -15.21
N ILE A 274 7.74 -18.10 -14.14
CA ILE A 274 8.90 -19.00 -14.21
C ILE A 274 8.57 -20.29 -14.96
N TYR A 275 7.38 -20.85 -14.78
CA TYR A 275 7.08 -22.23 -15.19
C TYR A 275 6.13 -22.40 -16.37
N ASN A 276 5.36 -21.35 -16.71
CA ASN A 276 4.29 -21.40 -17.69
C ASN A 276 4.47 -20.42 -18.87
N MET A 277 5.41 -19.47 -18.80
CA MET A 277 5.71 -18.55 -19.91
C MET A 277 6.86 -19.03 -20.81
N GLY A 278 6.69 -20.23 -21.39
CA GLY A 278 7.66 -20.83 -22.32
C GLY A 278 8.74 -21.65 -21.62
N THR A 279 10.01 -21.39 -21.95
CA THR A 279 11.16 -22.10 -21.37
C THR A 279 11.34 -21.69 -19.91
N PRO A 280 11.47 -22.64 -18.96
CA PRO A 280 11.55 -22.27 -17.55
C PRO A 280 12.75 -21.39 -17.18
N GLY A 281 12.47 -20.39 -16.34
CA GLY A 281 13.42 -19.36 -15.91
C GLY A 281 13.31 -18.05 -16.70
N PHE A 282 14.16 -17.08 -16.38
CA PHE A 282 14.18 -15.75 -16.99
C PHE A 282 15.58 -15.39 -17.52
N GLU A 283 15.61 -14.39 -18.39
CA GLU A 283 16.85 -13.72 -18.78
C GLU A 283 17.43 -12.90 -17.63
N LYS A 284 18.75 -12.71 -17.65
CA LYS A 284 19.54 -12.12 -16.57
C LYS A 284 19.00 -10.77 -16.11
N GLU A 285 18.65 -9.90 -17.04
CA GLU A 285 18.18 -8.53 -16.77
C GLU A 285 16.87 -8.55 -15.98
N ARG A 286 15.97 -9.50 -16.28
CA ARG A 286 14.71 -9.70 -15.57
C ARG A 286 14.94 -10.31 -14.18
N VAL A 287 15.87 -11.25 -14.03
CA VAL A 287 16.27 -11.79 -12.71
C VAL A 287 16.82 -10.67 -11.83
N GLN A 288 17.75 -9.87 -12.35
CA GLN A 288 18.37 -8.75 -11.62
C GLN A 288 17.34 -7.71 -11.18
N PHE A 289 16.42 -7.33 -12.07
CA PHE A 289 15.39 -6.34 -11.77
C PHE A 289 14.45 -6.80 -10.65
N TYR A 290 13.86 -8.00 -10.76
CA TYR A 290 12.96 -8.52 -9.73
C TYR A 290 13.68 -8.80 -8.41
N ALA A 291 14.91 -9.31 -8.44
CA ALA A 291 15.71 -9.49 -7.23
C ALA A 291 15.99 -8.16 -6.52
N ALA A 292 16.22 -7.07 -7.26
CA ALA A 292 16.43 -5.75 -6.69
C ALA A 292 15.16 -5.21 -6.03
N GLU A 293 13.99 -5.37 -6.66
CA GLU A 293 12.70 -4.96 -6.08
C GLU A 293 12.35 -5.79 -4.82
N ILE A 294 12.61 -7.10 -4.85
CA ILE A 294 12.42 -7.97 -3.68
C ILE A 294 13.36 -7.55 -2.55
N CYS A 295 14.62 -7.24 -2.87
CA CYS A 295 15.60 -6.73 -1.90
C CYS A 295 15.10 -5.44 -1.23
N CYS A 296 14.54 -4.48 -1.99
CA CYS A 296 13.93 -3.26 -1.42
C CYS A 296 12.70 -3.58 -0.56
N GLY A 297 11.87 -4.54 -0.95
CA GLY A 297 10.74 -4.99 -0.15
C GLY A 297 11.14 -5.60 1.19
N LEU A 298 12.17 -6.46 1.19
CA LEU A 298 12.74 -7.04 2.40
C LEU A 298 13.38 -5.98 3.29
N ASP A 299 14.21 -5.10 2.73
CA ASP A 299 14.84 -3.99 3.45
C ASP A 299 13.78 -3.13 4.16
N HIS A 300 12.69 -2.80 3.47
CA HIS A 300 11.58 -2.05 4.07
C HIS A 300 10.90 -2.80 5.23
N LEU A 301 10.64 -4.10 5.10
CA LEU A 301 10.07 -4.90 6.19
C LEU A 301 11.04 -4.99 7.38
N HIS A 302 12.33 -5.20 7.11
CA HIS A 302 13.36 -5.34 8.14
C HIS A 302 13.59 -4.05 8.93
N ARG A 303 13.50 -2.87 8.28
CA ARG A 303 13.56 -1.55 8.96
C ARG A 303 12.41 -1.33 9.93
N GLU A 304 11.26 -1.98 9.71
CA GLU A 304 10.12 -1.98 10.62
C GLU A 304 10.18 -3.11 11.68
N SER A 305 11.33 -3.78 11.76
CA SER A 305 11.59 -4.98 12.57
C SER A 305 10.64 -6.12 12.22
N ILE A 306 10.19 -6.25 10.96
CA ILE A 306 9.30 -7.33 10.50
C ILE A 306 10.09 -8.35 9.69
N VAL A 307 10.04 -9.62 10.09
CA VAL A 307 10.56 -10.75 9.29
C VAL A 307 9.42 -11.40 8.52
N TYR A 308 9.63 -11.69 7.23
CA TYR A 308 8.57 -12.12 6.31
C TYR A 308 8.27 -13.63 6.37
N ARG A 309 9.30 -14.48 6.38
CA ARG A 309 9.22 -15.95 6.62
C ARG A 309 8.54 -16.84 5.58
N ASP A 310 8.10 -16.29 4.45
CA ASP A 310 7.50 -17.13 3.38
C ASP A 310 7.84 -16.64 1.97
N LEU A 311 9.11 -16.26 1.76
CA LEU A 311 9.59 -15.83 0.44
C LEU A 311 9.69 -17.01 -0.53
N LYS A 312 8.85 -16.97 -1.56
CA LYS A 312 8.72 -17.98 -2.61
C LYS A 312 8.01 -17.41 -3.85
N PRO A 313 8.10 -18.05 -5.04
CA PRO A 313 7.59 -17.47 -6.27
C PRO A 313 6.07 -17.22 -6.26
N GLU A 314 5.29 -18.03 -5.54
CA GLU A 314 3.83 -17.83 -5.40
C GLU A 314 3.46 -16.52 -4.72
N ASN A 315 4.33 -15.98 -3.86
CA ASN A 315 4.03 -14.81 -3.04
C ASN A 315 4.58 -13.51 -3.63
N ILE A 316 5.27 -13.57 -4.77
CA ILE A 316 5.74 -12.39 -5.51
C ILE A 316 4.80 -12.16 -6.69
N LEU A 317 4.09 -11.04 -6.68
CA LEU A 317 3.03 -10.74 -7.65
C LEU A 317 3.43 -9.57 -8.54
N LEU A 318 3.00 -9.56 -9.80
CA LEU A 318 3.28 -8.51 -10.78
C LEU A 318 2.08 -7.57 -10.94
N ASP A 319 2.32 -6.26 -11.05
CA ASP A 319 1.30 -5.28 -11.43
C ASP A 319 1.15 -5.15 -12.96
N ASP A 320 0.29 -4.24 -13.43
CA ASP A 320 0.05 -4.01 -14.86
C ASP A 320 1.27 -3.43 -15.61
N ASN A 321 2.21 -2.80 -14.88
CA ASN A 321 3.41 -2.20 -15.45
C ASN A 321 4.62 -3.15 -15.40
N GLY A 322 4.49 -4.30 -14.72
CA GLY A 322 5.54 -5.30 -14.59
C GLY A 322 6.40 -5.18 -13.33
N HIS A 323 6.06 -4.27 -12.41
CA HIS A 323 6.72 -4.19 -11.11
C HIS A 323 6.21 -5.29 -10.18
N ILE A 324 7.09 -5.81 -9.31
CA ILE A 324 6.70 -6.82 -8.33
C ILE A 324 6.31 -6.23 -6.97
N ARG A 325 5.51 -7.00 -6.22
CA ARG A 325 5.29 -6.79 -4.79
C ARG A 325 5.28 -8.11 -4.04
N ILE A 326 5.83 -8.09 -2.83
CA ILE A 326 5.67 -9.15 -1.83
C ILE A 326 4.21 -9.15 -1.34
N SER A 327 3.60 -10.33 -1.27
CA SER A 327 2.22 -10.55 -0.85
C SER A 327 2.12 -11.63 0.25
N ASP A 328 0.91 -11.89 0.77
CA ASP A 328 0.63 -12.90 1.81
C ASP A 328 1.54 -12.81 3.05
N LEU A 329 1.24 -11.87 3.95
CA LEU A 329 2.02 -11.62 5.17
C LEU A 329 1.51 -12.48 6.36
N GLY A 330 0.78 -13.55 6.08
CA GLY A 330 0.19 -14.43 7.10
C GLY A 330 1.22 -15.05 8.05
N LEU A 331 2.44 -15.30 7.57
CA LEU A 331 3.55 -15.82 8.39
C LEU A 331 4.52 -14.73 8.86
N ALA A 332 4.37 -13.48 8.43
CA ALA A 332 5.24 -12.40 8.88
C ALA A 332 5.07 -12.14 10.39
N ILE A 333 6.09 -11.62 11.05
CA ILE A 333 6.01 -11.26 12.48
C ILE A 333 6.93 -10.09 12.78
N LYS A 334 6.48 -9.20 13.67
CA LYS A 334 7.35 -8.16 14.22
C LYS A 334 8.26 -8.76 15.29
N VAL A 335 9.56 -8.66 15.06
CA VAL A 335 10.63 -9.02 16.00
C VAL A 335 10.86 -7.82 16.93
N PRO A 336 10.84 -7.99 18.25
CA PRO A 336 11.23 -6.92 19.17
C PRO A 336 12.68 -6.50 18.96
N ASP A 337 12.99 -5.22 19.16
CA ASP A 337 14.32 -4.69 18.88
C ASP A 337 15.38 -5.36 19.78
N GLY A 338 16.48 -5.82 19.15
CA GLY A 338 17.55 -6.55 19.84
C GLY A 338 17.21 -8.00 20.19
N GLU A 339 16.01 -8.50 19.88
CA GLU A 339 15.60 -9.87 20.16
C GLU A 339 15.70 -10.79 18.93
N GLN A 340 15.63 -12.10 19.20
CA GLN A 340 15.49 -13.14 18.19
C GLN A 340 14.27 -13.99 18.51
N ILE A 341 13.57 -14.40 17.47
CA ILE A 341 12.40 -15.28 17.57
C ILE A 341 12.77 -16.73 17.32
N ARG A 342 11.87 -17.64 17.69
CA ARG A 342 11.97 -19.07 17.39
C ARG A 342 10.65 -19.55 16.79
N GLY A 343 10.73 -20.31 15.71
CA GLY A 343 9.55 -20.91 15.11
C GLY A 343 9.85 -21.59 13.78
N ARG A 344 9.44 -22.84 13.64
CA ARG A 344 9.63 -23.63 12.41
C ARG A 344 8.45 -23.45 11.46
N VAL A 345 8.43 -22.33 10.75
CA VAL A 345 7.38 -21.94 9.79
C VAL A 345 7.97 -21.59 8.44
N GLY A 346 7.17 -21.68 7.39
CA GLY A 346 7.56 -21.40 6.01
C GLY A 346 7.31 -22.59 5.08
N THR A 347 7.64 -22.41 3.81
CA THR A 347 7.44 -23.42 2.77
C THR A 347 8.68 -24.33 2.63
N VAL A 348 8.46 -25.65 2.58
CA VAL A 348 9.54 -26.65 2.41
C VAL A 348 10.34 -26.37 1.14
N GLY A 349 11.67 -26.35 1.24
CA GLY A 349 12.59 -25.96 0.17
C GLY A 349 13.00 -24.48 0.19
N TYR A 350 12.24 -23.62 0.87
CA TYR A 350 12.55 -22.19 1.04
C TYR A 350 12.90 -21.82 2.49
N MET A 351 12.58 -22.68 3.47
CA MET A 351 13.03 -22.50 4.85
C MET A 351 14.55 -22.58 4.93
N ALA A 352 15.17 -21.59 5.57
CA ALA A 352 16.61 -21.55 5.81
C ALA A 352 17.05 -22.65 6.82
N PRO A 353 18.33 -23.08 6.81
CA PRO A 353 18.83 -24.11 7.72
C PRO A 353 18.54 -23.85 9.20
N GLU A 354 18.73 -22.62 9.67
CA GLU A 354 18.47 -22.24 11.08
C GLU A 354 16.98 -22.38 11.47
N VAL A 355 16.06 -22.22 10.50
CA VAL A 355 14.62 -22.43 10.72
C VAL A 355 14.31 -23.92 10.80
N ILE A 356 14.92 -24.74 9.93
CA ILE A 356 14.75 -26.20 9.93
C ILE A 356 15.28 -26.80 11.23
N ASN A 357 16.45 -26.33 11.68
CA ASN A 357 17.10 -26.69 12.94
C ASN A 357 16.36 -26.18 14.18
N ASN A 358 15.33 -25.35 13.99
CA ASN A 358 14.56 -24.72 15.06
C ASN A 358 15.45 -23.90 16.01
N GLU A 359 16.43 -23.19 15.45
CA GLU A 359 17.30 -22.23 16.12
C GLU A 359 16.59 -20.88 16.30
N ARG A 360 17.23 -19.97 17.03
CA ARG A 360 16.77 -18.58 17.12
C ARG A 360 17.28 -17.79 15.93
N TYR A 361 16.44 -16.92 15.38
CA TYR A 361 16.78 -16.13 14.21
C TYR A 361 16.11 -14.74 14.26
N SER A 362 16.61 -13.83 13.43
CA SER A 362 16.00 -12.53 13.15
C SER A 362 15.63 -12.45 11.67
N MET A 363 16.39 -11.70 10.86
CA MET A 363 16.08 -11.41 9.46
C MET A 363 16.78 -12.34 8.46
N SER A 364 17.68 -13.21 8.93
CA SER A 364 18.60 -14.01 8.11
C SER A 364 17.92 -14.92 7.10
N LEU A 365 16.76 -15.47 7.47
CA LEU A 365 16.01 -16.41 6.63
C LEU A 365 15.39 -15.75 5.39
N ASP A 366 15.10 -14.46 5.43
CA ASP A 366 14.53 -13.75 4.28
C ASP A 366 15.59 -13.56 3.19
N TRP A 367 16.86 -13.32 3.58
CA TRP A 367 17.99 -13.27 2.66
C TRP A 367 18.29 -14.64 2.02
N TRP A 368 18.14 -15.72 2.79
CA TRP A 368 18.15 -17.07 2.23
C TRP A 368 17.05 -17.27 1.18
N GLY A 369 15.82 -16.84 1.49
CA GLY A 369 14.70 -16.87 0.55
C GLY A 369 14.98 -16.09 -0.74
N LEU A 370 15.66 -14.94 -0.65
CA LEU A 370 16.10 -14.18 -1.82
C LEU A 370 17.10 -14.98 -2.67
N GLY A 371 18.05 -15.67 -2.03
CA GLY A 371 18.97 -16.60 -2.71
C GLY A 371 18.23 -17.71 -3.46
N CYS A 372 17.24 -18.34 -2.82
CA CYS A 372 16.39 -19.34 -3.45
C CYS A 372 15.64 -18.78 -4.67
N LEU A 373 15.10 -17.56 -4.58
CA LEU A 373 14.38 -16.91 -5.69
C LEU A 373 15.30 -16.54 -6.85
N ILE A 374 16.48 -15.96 -6.60
CA ILE A 374 17.45 -15.65 -7.66
C ILE A 374 17.86 -16.94 -8.38
N TYR A 375 18.14 -18.00 -7.62
CA TYR A 375 18.44 -19.31 -8.19
C TYR A 375 17.29 -19.82 -9.06
N GLU A 376 16.06 -19.84 -8.53
CA GLU A 376 14.92 -20.44 -9.22
C GLU A 376 14.49 -19.66 -10.47
N MET A 377 14.54 -18.32 -10.40
CA MET A 377 14.35 -17.45 -11.57
C MET A 377 15.39 -17.70 -12.66
N THR A 378 16.64 -17.99 -12.29
CA THR A 378 17.73 -18.24 -13.27
C THR A 378 17.67 -19.67 -13.83
N ALA A 379 17.56 -20.67 -12.96
CA ALA A 379 17.63 -22.08 -13.34
C ALA A 379 16.32 -22.58 -13.98
N GLY A 380 15.17 -22.01 -13.57
CA GLY A 380 13.85 -22.56 -13.89
C GLY A 380 13.48 -23.79 -13.05
N ARG A 381 14.14 -23.97 -11.89
CA ARG A 381 13.88 -25.01 -10.88
C ARG A 381 14.37 -24.54 -9.50
N SER A 382 13.77 -25.08 -8.43
CA SER A 382 14.24 -24.85 -7.06
C SER A 382 15.65 -25.45 -6.83
N PRO A 383 16.50 -24.83 -5.97
CA PRO A 383 17.86 -25.31 -5.69
C PRO A 383 17.89 -26.71 -5.07
N PHE A 384 16.96 -27.02 -4.17
CA PHE A 384 16.97 -28.28 -3.41
C PHE A 384 15.88 -29.28 -3.85
N ARG A 385 15.18 -28.98 -4.94
CA ARG A 385 14.05 -29.81 -5.40
C ARG A 385 13.86 -29.73 -6.92
N ALA A 386 13.92 -30.87 -7.59
CA ALA A 386 13.67 -30.93 -9.02
C ALA A 386 12.18 -30.73 -9.37
N ARG A 387 11.91 -30.26 -10.59
CA ARG A 387 10.54 -30.04 -11.07
C ARG A 387 9.78 -31.37 -11.14
N LYS A 388 8.57 -31.41 -10.56
CA LYS A 388 7.71 -32.61 -10.44
C LYS A 388 8.30 -33.76 -9.61
N GLU A 389 9.38 -33.52 -8.87
CA GLU A 389 9.97 -34.51 -7.98
C GLU A 389 9.04 -34.81 -6.79
N ARG A 390 8.73 -36.10 -6.59
CA ARG A 390 7.95 -36.59 -5.45
C ARG A 390 8.91 -37.12 -4.39
N VAL A 391 9.24 -36.25 -3.44
CA VAL A 391 10.20 -36.52 -2.36
C VAL A 391 9.54 -36.18 -1.04
N LYS A 392 9.94 -36.89 0.02
CA LYS A 392 9.45 -36.62 1.39
C LYS A 392 10.00 -35.31 1.90
N ARG A 393 9.28 -34.67 2.82
CA ARG A 393 9.67 -33.39 3.41
C ARG A 393 11.07 -33.44 4.02
N GLU A 394 11.34 -34.51 4.77
CA GLU A 394 12.57 -34.70 5.54
C GLU A 394 13.80 -34.78 4.62
N GLU A 395 13.63 -35.34 3.43
CA GLU A 395 14.69 -35.42 2.42
C GLU A 395 15.03 -34.03 1.88
N VAL A 396 14.05 -33.20 1.50
CA VAL A 396 14.33 -31.81 1.06
C VAL A 396 15.01 -31.02 2.16
N GLU A 397 14.57 -31.20 3.41
CA GLU A 397 15.16 -30.51 4.56
C GLU A 397 16.62 -30.92 4.78
N LYS A 398 16.93 -32.22 4.62
CA LYS A 398 18.31 -32.73 4.66
C LYS A 398 19.16 -32.10 3.55
N ARG A 399 18.65 -32.02 2.31
CA ARG A 399 19.37 -31.36 1.19
C ARG A 399 19.69 -29.90 1.51
N VAL A 400 18.72 -29.17 2.06
CA VAL A 400 18.92 -27.78 2.50
C VAL A 400 20.02 -27.67 3.56
N GLN A 401 20.12 -28.63 4.48
CA GLN A 401 21.11 -28.63 5.56
C GLN A 401 22.51 -29.09 5.11
N GLU A 402 22.61 -30.03 4.17
CA GLU A 402 23.86 -30.77 3.91
C GLU A 402 24.42 -30.55 2.49
N GLU A 403 23.58 -30.33 1.48
CA GLU A 403 24.01 -30.28 0.08
C GLU A 403 24.31 -28.85 -0.38
N GLU A 404 25.36 -28.68 -1.18
CA GLU A 404 25.60 -27.42 -1.90
C GLU A 404 24.76 -27.38 -3.18
N GLU A 405 24.31 -26.18 -3.55
CA GLU A 405 23.54 -25.97 -4.76
C GLU A 405 24.38 -26.06 -6.04
N GLU A 406 23.81 -26.67 -7.08
CA GLU A 406 24.47 -26.85 -8.37
C GLU A 406 24.15 -25.72 -9.34
N TYR A 407 25.15 -25.24 -10.09
CA TYR A 407 25.01 -24.12 -11.02
C TYR A 407 25.27 -24.58 -12.47
N SER A 408 24.24 -24.46 -13.32
CA SER A 408 24.35 -24.65 -14.77
C SER A 408 25.04 -23.46 -15.46
N ASP A 409 25.27 -23.61 -16.76
CA ASP A 409 25.74 -22.57 -17.69
C ASP A 409 24.83 -21.32 -17.79
N LYS A 410 23.56 -21.42 -17.37
CA LYS A 410 22.67 -20.25 -17.22
C LYS A 410 23.17 -19.19 -16.22
N PHE A 411 24.04 -19.55 -15.28
CA PHE A 411 24.51 -18.64 -14.24
C PHE A 411 25.77 -17.91 -14.67
N THR A 412 25.72 -16.58 -14.75
CA THR A 412 26.94 -15.77 -14.84
C THR A 412 27.72 -15.83 -13.53
N GLU A 413 29.02 -15.51 -13.56
CA GLU A 413 29.84 -15.45 -12.34
C GLU A 413 29.23 -14.56 -11.25
N ASP A 414 28.77 -13.34 -11.61
CA ASP A 414 28.09 -12.44 -10.67
C ASP A 414 26.81 -13.06 -10.06
N THR A 415 26.05 -13.85 -10.83
CA THR A 415 24.79 -14.47 -10.39
C THR A 415 25.06 -15.67 -9.47
N LYS A 416 26.08 -16.47 -9.82
CA LYS A 416 26.55 -17.58 -9.00
C LYS A 416 27.13 -17.09 -7.68
N ALA A 417 27.91 -16.02 -7.71
CA ALA A 417 28.50 -15.41 -6.52
C ALA A 417 27.43 -14.94 -5.53
N ILE A 418 26.44 -14.16 -5.99
CA ILE A 418 25.38 -13.67 -5.08
C ILE A 418 24.53 -14.81 -4.52
N CYS A 419 24.20 -15.81 -5.33
CA CYS A 419 23.45 -16.98 -4.85
C CYS A 419 24.20 -17.72 -3.75
N ARG A 420 25.50 -18.00 -3.93
CA ARG A 420 26.34 -18.66 -2.90
C ARG A 420 26.40 -17.87 -1.61
N MET A 421 26.53 -16.55 -1.70
CA MET A 421 26.62 -15.68 -0.53
C MET A 421 25.29 -15.56 0.23
N LEU A 422 24.15 -15.58 -0.48
CA LEU A 422 22.80 -15.60 0.12
C LEU A 422 22.38 -16.99 0.62
N LEU A 423 22.84 -18.06 -0.03
CA LEU A 423 22.61 -19.46 0.33
C LEU A 423 23.71 -20.02 1.25
N ALA A 424 24.50 -19.16 1.88
CA ALA A 424 25.40 -19.56 2.95
C ALA A 424 24.59 -20.18 4.10
N LYS A 425 24.90 -21.44 4.44
CA LYS A 425 24.13 -22.18 5.45
C LYS A 425 24.26 -21.59 6.84
N ASP A 426 25.45 -21.10 7.22
CA ASP A 426 25.66 -20.32 8.44
C ASP A 426 25.11 -18.90 8.25
N PRO A 427 24.06 -18.50 9.01
CA PRO A 427 23.49 -17.16 8.90
C PRO A 427 24.49 -16.04 9.22
N LYS A 428 25.57 -16.29 9.97
CA LYS A 428 26.60 -15.28 10.29
C LYS A 428 27.49 -14.94 9.09
N GLN A 429 27.62 -15.86 8.13
CA GLN A 429 28.39 -15.66 6.91
C GLN A 429 27.50 -15.26 5.72
N ARG A 430 26.18 -15.25 5.92
CA ARG A 430 25.20 -14.97 4.87
C ARG A 430 25.16 -13.48 4.55
N LEU A 431 25.19 -13.16 3.27
CA LEU A 431 25.05 -11.78 2.79
C LEU A 431 23.70 -11.20 3.24
N GLY A 432 23.71 -9.95 3.71
CA GLY A 432 22.55 -9.29 4.31
C GLY A 432 22.40 -9.48 5.82
N CYS A 433 23.16 -10.39 6.43
CA CYS A 433 23.17 -10.61 7.89
C CYS A 433 24.33 -9.92 8.62
N GLN A 434 25.25 -9.31 7.87
CA GLN A 434 26.42 -8.60 8.40
C GLN A 434 26.06 -7.15 8.75
N ALA A 435 27.04 -6.38 9.23
CA ALA A 435 26.82 -5.00 9.71
C ALA A 435 26.26 -4.04 8.64
N ASP A 436 26.50 -4.34 7.37
CA ASP A 436 26.00 -3.57 6.22
C ASP A 436 24.56 -3.93 5.81
N GLY A 437 24.00 -5.04 6.32
CA GLY A 437 22.61 -5.45 6.09
C GLY A 437 22.23 -5.43 4.61
N ALA A 438 21.07 -4.83 4.29
CA ALA A 438 20.63 -4.67 2.91
C ALA A 438 21.61 -3.85 2.04
N ALA A 439 22.39 -2.94 2.61
CA ALA A 439 23.37 -2.15 1.84
C ALA A 439 24.47 -3.05 1.24
N GLY A 440 24.90 -4.08 1.98
CA GLY A 440 25.83 -5.09 1.47
C GLY A 440 25.26 -5.87 0.28
N VAL A 441 23.98 -6.25 0.37
CA VAL A 441 23.26 -6.92 -0.73
C VAL A 441 23.19 -6.01 -1.96
N LYS A 442 22.78 -4.75 -1.77
CA LYS A 442 22.64 -3.75 -2.85
C LYS A 442 23.97 -3.39 -3.52
N ALA A 443 25.09 -3.46 -2.78
CA ALA A 443 26.43 -3.16 -3.29
C ALA A 443 27.08 -4.31 -4.09
N HIS A 444 26.50 -5.51 -4.08
CA HIS A 444 27.06 -6.67 -4.77
C HIS A 444 27.15 -6.44 -6.30
N PRO A 445 28.22 -6.88 -7.00
CA PRO A 445 28.39 -6.70 -8.46
C PRO A 445 27.22 -7.19 -9.33
N PHE A 446 26.44 -8.15 -8.81
CA PHE A 446 25.17 -8.58 -9.42
C PHE A 446 24.21 -7.42 -9.67
N PHE A 447 24.21 -6.36 -8.87
CA PHE A 447 23.34 -5.19 -9.04
C PHE A 447 24.07 -3.97 -9.62
N LYS A 448 25.26 -4.13 -10.23
CA LYS A 448 26.07 -2.99 -10.72
C LYS A 448 25.36 -2.04 -11.70
N ASN A 449 24.32 -2.51 -12.39
CA ASN A 449 23.53 -1.73 -13.34
C ASN A 449 22.21 -1.18 -12.75
N ILE A 450 21.95 -1.37 -11.45
CA ILE A 450 20.71 -0.95 -10.79
C ILE A 450 20.99 0.28 -9.92
N ASN A 451 20.39 1.41 -10.27
CA ASN A 451 20.34 2.56 -9.37
C ASN A 451 19.17 2.40 -8.38
N PHE A 452 19.46 1.89 -7.18
CA PHE A 452 18.44 1.56 -6.19
C PHE A 452 17.53 2.73 -5.80
N LYS A 453 17.99 3.98 -5.76
CA LYS A 453 17.11 5.11 -5.42
C LYS A 453 16.12 5.43 -6.54
N ARG A 454 16.53 5.26 -7.81
CA ARG A 454 15.61 5.36 -8.96
C ARG A 454 14.62 4.19 -8.99
N LEU A 455 15.05 2.99 -8.59
CA LEU A 455 14.17 1.83 -8.41
C LEU A 455 13.15 2.09 -7.29
N GLU A 456 13.63 2.53 -6.11
CA GLU A 456 12.81 2.91 -4.95
C GLU A 456 11.88 4.10 -5.23
N ALA A 457 12.18 4.92 -6.24
CA ALA A 457 11.30 5.98 -6.75
C ALA A 457 10.34 5.51 -7.85
N GLY A 458 10.52 4.30 -8.41
CA GLY A 458 9.65 3.72 -9.45
C GLY A 458 9.91 4.32 -10.83
N ILE A 459 11.14 4.79 -11.06
CA ILE A 459 11.56 5.46 -12.29
C ILE A 459 12.19 4.46 -13.27
N LEU A 460 12.71 3.33 -12.77
CA LEU A 460 13.29 2.31 -13.64
C LEU A 460 12.19 1.47 -14.28
N GLU A 461 12.18 1.43 -15.61
CA GLU A 461 11.24 0.63 -16.38
C GLU A 461 11.55 -0.88 -16.23
N PRO A 462 10.54 -1.72 -15.96
CA PRO A 462 10.70 -3.17 -15.93
C PRO A 462 11.11 -3.74 -17.30
N SER A 463 11.90 -4.80 -17.29
CA SER A 463 12.30 -5.53 -18.52
C SER A 463 11.18 -6.35 -19.15
N PHE A 464 10.08 -6.58 -18.41
CA PHE A 464 8.91 -7.31 -18.88
C PHE A 464 7.64 -6.61 -18.40
N VAL A 465 6.73 -6.34 -19.33
CA VAL A 465 5.40 -5.78 -19.04
C VAL A 465 4.33 -6.82 -19.38
N PRO A 466 3.44 -7.19 -18.45
CA PRO A 466 2.33 -8.10 -18.73
C PRO A 466 1.38 -7.56 -19.80
N ASP A 467 0.81 -8.45 -20.63
CA ASP A 467 -0.22 -8.07 -21.60
C ASP A 467 -1.51 -7.65 -20.86
N PRO A 468 -2.00 -6.40 -21.04
CA PRO A 468 -3.21 -5.93 -20.38
C PRO A 468 -4.48 -6.71 -20.77
N ARG A 469 -4.45 -7.44 -21.90
CA ARG A 469 -5.55 -8.30 -22.37
C ARG A 469 -5.48 -9.72 -21.84
N ALA A 470 -4.38 -10.10 -21.21
CA ALA A 470 -4.20 -11.41 -20.62
C ALA A 470 -4.65 -11.43 -19.16
N VAL A 471 -5.05 -12.63 -18.71
CA VAL A 471 -5.35 -12.94 -17.31
C VAL A 471 -4.34 -13.98 -16.85
N TYR A 472 -3.40 -13.57 -16.02
CA TYR A 472 -2.28 -14.40 -15.55
C TYR A 472 -2.66 -15.21 -14.30
N CYS A 473 -3.75 -15.96 -14.35
CA CYS A 473 -4.15 -16.89 -13.30
C CYS A 473 -4.85 -18.13 -13.87
N LYS A 474 -5.05 -19.13 -13.03
CA LYS A 474 -5.76 -20.36 -13.43
C LYS A 474 -7.22 -20.06 -13.79
N ASP A 475 -7.80 -20.92 -14.62
CA ASP A 475 -9.23 -20.88 -14.92
C ASP A 475 -10.06 -21.05 -13.64
N VAL A 476 -11.23 -20.39 -13.58
CA VAL A 476 -12.06 -20.34 -12.35
C VAL A 476 -12.38 -21.75 -11.83
N LEU A 477 -12.59 -22.70 -12.73
CA LEU A 477 -12.93 -24.08 -12.40
C LEU A 477 -11.72 -24.92 -11.95
N ASP A 478 -10.50 -24.53 -12.31
CA ASP A 478 -9.25 -25.17 -11.88
C ASP A 478 -8.78 -24.66 -10.51
N ILE A 479 -9.43 -23.61 -9.99
CA ILE A 479 -9.23 -23.14 -8.63
C ILE A 479 -10.03 -24.06 -7.71
N GLU A 480 -9.32 -24.97 -7.05
CA GLU A 480 -9.92 -25.95 -6.14
C GLU A 480 -10.89 -25.31 -5.13
N GLN A 481 -12.12 -25.78 -5.09
CA GLN A 481 -13.08 -25.32 -4.09
C GLN A 481 -12.76 -25.89 -2.71
N PHE A 482 -13.08 -25.15 -1.66
CA PHE A 482 -13.02 -25.67 -0.31
C PHE A 482 -14.26 -26.49 0.03
N SER A 483 -14.09 -27.57 0.79
CA SER A 483 -15.22 -28.23 1.45
C SER A 483 -15.85 -27.29 2.49
N THR A 484 -17.18 -27.26 2.52
CA THR A 484 -17.95 -26.47 3.49
C THR A 484 -17.65 -26.92 4.91
N VAL A 485 -17.37 -25.98 5.81
CA VAL A 485 -17.16 -26.27 7.23
C VAL A 485 -18.49 -26.49 7.94
N LYS A 486 -18.77 -27.74 8.33
CA LYS A 486 -19.94 -28.13 9.14
C LYS A 486 -19.56 -28.26 10.62
N GLY A 487 -20.54 -28.13 11.52
CA GLY A 487 -20.37 -28.36 12.96
C GLY A 487 -19.60 -27.26 13.72
N VAL A 488 -19.43 -26.08 13.14
CA VAL A 488 -18.78 -24.93 13.78
C VAL A 488 -19.80 -23.82 13.98
N ASN A 489 -20.04 -23.46 15.23
CA ASN A 489 -20.89 -22.36 15.64
C ASN A 489 -20.01 -21.17 16.05
N LEU A 490 -20.41 -19.97 15.61
CA LEU A 490 -19.76 -18.72 16.01
C LEU A 490 -20.44 -18.21 17.29
N ASP A 491 -19.65 -17.69 18.22
CA ASP A 491 -20.09 -17.18 19.52
C ASP A 491 -19.58 -15.75 19.77
N GLN A 492 -19.82 -15.22 20.97
CA GLN A 492 -19.46 -13.83 21.29
C GLN A 492 -17.94 -13.58 21.26
N THR A 493 -17.12 -14.56 21.63
CA THR A 493 -15.65 -14.37 21.61
C THR A 493 -15.14 -14.18 20.19
N ASP A 494 -15.81 -14.79 19.20
CA ASP A 494 -15.51 -14.56 17.79
C ASP A 494 -15.90 -13.13 17.35
N ASN A 495 -17.04 -12.62 17.82
CA ASN A 495 -17.50 -11.27 17.48
C ASN A 495 -16.55 -10.17 18.00
N ASP A 496 -15.98 -10.37 19.18
CA ASP A 496 -14.98 -9.45 19.74
C ASP A 496 -13.71 -9.43 18.88
N PHE A 497 -13.30 -10.59 18.35
CA PHE A 497 -12.21 -10.68 17.37
C PHE A 497 -12.56 -9.98 16.05
N TYR A 498 -13.77 -10.18 15.52
CA TYR A 498 -14.21 -9.55 14.27
C TYR A 498 -14.23 -8.02 14.37
N SER A 499 -14.65 -7.49 15.52
CA SER A 499 -14.67 -6.05 15.79
C SER A 499 -13.26 -5.44 15.80
N LYS A 500 -12.26 -6.18 16.30
CA LYS A 500 -10.84 -5.76 16.25
C LYS A 500 -10.25 -5.83 14.83
N PHE A 501 -10.78 -6.72 14.00
CA PHE A 501 -10.33 -6.91 12.63
C PHE A 501 -10.89 -5.85 11.67
N ALA A 502 -12.18 -5.54 11.77
CA ALA A 502 -12.89 -4.69 10.81
C ALA A 502 -12.70 -3.18 11.09
N THR A 503 -11.49 -2.66 10.85
CA THR A 503 -11.14 -1.24 11.06
C THR A 503 -11.63 -0.28 9.98
N GLY A 504 -12.23 -0.78 8.90
CA GLY A 504 -12.70 0.06 7.78
C GLY A 504 -11.58 0.38 6.81
N SER A 505 -11.49 1.63 6.37
CA SER A 505 -10.43 2.09 5.45
C SER A 505 -9.11 2.35 6.16
N VAL A 506 -8.01 2.08 5.48
CA VAL A 506 -6.66 2.44 5.91
C VAL A 506 -6.29 3.79 5.29
N SER A 507 -5.86 4.75 6.12
CA SER A 507 -5.76 6.17 5.74
C SER A 507 -4.94 6.43 4.47
N ILE A 508 -3.67 6.02 4.43
CA ILE A 508 -2.76 6.36 3.31
C ILE A 508 -3.26 5.74 1.98
N PRO A 509 -3.57 4.43 1.90
CA PRO A 509 -4.04 3.85 0.63
C PRO A 509 -5.41 4.37 0.18
N TRP A 510 -6.30 4.72 1.13
CA TRP A 510 -7.59 5.34 0.81
C TRP A 510 -7.42 6.75 0.23
N GLN A 511 -6.53 7.55 0.79
CA GLN A 511 -6.24 8.90 0.29
C GLN A 511 -5.58 8.85 -1.09
N ASN A 512 -4.60 7.96 -1.30
CA ASN A 512 -4.02 7.70 -2.62
C ASN A 512 -5.08 7.27 -3.63
N GLU A 513 -6.03 6.40 -3.24
CA GLU A 513 -7.17 6.06 -4.09
C GLU A 513 -7.98 7.30 -4.53
N MET A 514 -8.32 8.19 -3.60
CA MET A 514 -9.08 9.39 -3.95
C MET A 514 -8.32 10.28 -4.95
N ILE A 515 -7.00 10.38 -4.80
CA ILE A 515 -6.12 11.18 -5.66
C ILE A 515 -5.98 10.53 -7.04
N GLU A 516 -5.54 9.27 -7.10
CA GLU A 516 -5.30 8.52 -8.35
C GLU A 516 -6.57 8.40 -9.20
N THR A 517 -7.72 8.27 -8.55
CA THR A 517 -9.00 8.20 -9.25
C THR A 517 -9.59 9.57 -9.58
N GLU A 518 -8.87 10.67 -9.38
CA GLU A 518 -9.32 12.06 -9.59
C GLU A 518 -10.58 12.45 -8.78
N CYS A 519 -10.97 11.65 -7.77
CA CYS A 519 -12.07 12.01 -6.88
C CYS A 519 -11.69 13.21 -6.01
N PHE A 520 -10.42 13.30 -5.60
CA PHE A 520 -9.90 14.44 -4.86
C PHE A 520 -10.03 15.73 -5.66
N SER A 521 -9.46 15.81 -6.86
CA SER A 521 -9.54 17.02 -7.70
C SER A 521 -10.98 17.38 -8.08
N ASP A 522 -11.84 16.39 -8.37
CA ASP A 522 -13.23 16.63 -8.76
C ASP A 522 -14.14 17.11 -7.61
N LEU A 523 -13.78 16.85 -6.35
CA LEU A 523 -14.58 17.20 -5.17
C LEU A 523 -13.95 18.33 -4.36
N ASN A 524 -12.62 18.44 -4.34
CA ASN A 524 -11.86 19.39 -3.55
C ASN A 524 -11.89 20.80 -4.17
N VAL A 525 -13.09 21.36 -4.28
CA VAL A 525 -13.33 22.67 -4.88
C VAL A 525 -13.57 23.69 -3.78
N PHE A 526 -13.05 24.90 -3.97
CA PHE A 526 -13.24 26.07 -3.11
C PHE A 526 -14.03 27.16 -3.85
N GLY A 527 -14.52 28.16 -3.13
CA GLY A 527 -15.23 29.28 -3.71
C GLY A 527 -14.32 30.18 -4.58
N PRO A 528 -14.91 31.10 -5.35
CA PRO A 528 -14.14 32.06 -6.15
C PRO A 528 -13.08 32.78 -5.32
N GLN A 529 -11.89 32.98 -5.89
CA GLN A 529 -10.76 33.67 -5.22
C GLN A 529 -10.34 33.02 -3.89
N GLY A 530 -10.57 31.71 -3.71
CA GLY A 530 -10.17 30.99 -2.50
C GLY A 530 -11.10 31.20 -1.30
N THR A 531 -12.35 31.61 -1.55
CA THR A 531 -13.36 31.77 -0.48
C THR A 531 -13.93 30.44 0.01
N ARG A 532 -14.53 30.44 1.20
CA ARG A 532 -15.19 29.26 1.78
C ARG A 532 -16.41 28.83 0.92
N PRO A 533 -16.48 27.56 0.46
CA PRO A 533 -17.69 27.03 -0.17
C PRO A 533 -18.80 26.77 0.88
N PRO A 534 -20.06 26.56 0.46
CA PRO A 534 -21.20 26.40 1.37
C PRO A 534 -21.03 25.27 2.39
N ASP A 535 -20.38 24.16 2.03
CA ASP A 535 -20.13 23.04 2.95
C ASP A 535 -19.11 23.37 4.07
N LEU A 536 -18.36 24.47 3.91
CA LEU A 536 -17.36 24.99 4.85
C LEU A 536 -17.78 26.31 5.53
N ASP A 537 -18.98 26.81 5.25
CA ASP A 537 -19.49 28.06 5.82
C ASP A 537 -20.26 27.81 7.12
N TRP A 538 -19.63 28.13 8.26
CA TRP A 538 -20.23 27.99 9.59
C TRP A 538 -21.52 28.79 9.78
N ASN A 539 -21.76 29.81 8.97
CA ASN A 539 -22.97 30.65 9.05
C ASN A 539 -24.15 30.06 8.26
N GLN A 540 -23.91 29.06 7.41
CA GLN A 540 -24.97 28.39 6.65
C GLN A 540 -25.41 27.09 7.34
N PRO A 541 -26.71 26.80 7.43
CA PRO A 541 -27.17 25.54 7.96
C PRO A 541 -26.87 24.39 6.97
N PRO A 542 -26.71 23.14 7.44
CA PRO A 542 -26.51 21.99 6.57
C PRO A 542 -27.66 21.85 5.55
N GLU A 543 -27.33 21.56 4.30
CA GLU A 543 -28.36 21.27 3.30
C GLU A 543 -29.22 20.06 3.74
N PRO A 544 -30.56 20.15 3.67
CA PRO A 544 -31.41 19.01 3.99
C PRO A 544 -31.13 17.84 3.04
N PRO A 545 -31.17 16.58 3.52
CA PRO A 545 -30.89 15.42 2.68
C PRO A 545 -31.82 15.42 1.46
N ARG A 546 -31.27 15.11 0.28
CA ARG A 546 -32.06 15.00 -0.95
C ARG A 546 -33.08 13.88 -0.78
N ARG A 547 -34.34 14.29 -0.61
CA ARG A 547 -35.49 13.40 -0.40
C ARG A 547 -35.63 12.42 -1.55
N SER A 548 -35.97 11.17 -1.24
CA SER A 548 -36.21 10.15 -2.25
C SER A 548 -37.42 10.52 -3.12
N LEU A 549 -37.52 9.94 -4.33
CA LEU A 549 -38.71 10.12 -5.17
C LEU A 549 -39.99 9.68 -4.45
N LEU A 550 -39.89 8.65 -3.60
CA LEU A 550 -40.99 8.14 -2.78
C LEU A 550 -41.46 9.20 -1.77
N ASP A 551 -40.55 9.89 -1.08
CA ASP A 551 -40.90 10.97 -0.14
C ASP A 551 -41.62 12.15 -0.82
N ARG A 552 -41.31 12.40 -2.10
CA ARG A 552 -42.01 13.43 -2.90
C ARG A 552 -43.39 12.97 -3.35
N ILE A 553 -43.61 11.68 -3.54
CA ILE A 553 -44.91 11.11 -3.96
C ILE A 553 -45.85 11.00 -2.76
N PHE A 554 -45.40 10.51 -1.60
CA PHE A 554 -46.26 10.28 -0.45
C PHE A 554 -46.74 11.54 0.28
N ARG A 555 -46.10 12.70 0.08
CA ARG A 555 -46.63 13.98 0.60
C ARG A 555 -47.73 14.60 -0.25
N ARG A 556 -47.91 14.19 -1.52
CA ARG A 556 -49.01 14.70 -2.37
C ARG A 556 -50.40 14.20 -1.93
N HIS A 557 -50.49 13.36 -0.88
CA HIS A 557 -51.75 12.79 -0.38
C HIS A 557 -52.13 13.20 1.04
N VAL A 558 -51.43 14.14 1.67
CA VAL A 558 -51.89 14.73 2.95
C VAL A 558 -52.32 16.17 2.68
N ARG A 559 -53.57 16.33 2.22
CA ARG A 559 -54.30 17.60 2.36
C ARG A 559 -54.73 17.71 3.82
N ILE A 560 -54.23 18.75 4.49
CA ILE A 560 -54.67 19.19 5.82
C ILE A 560 -56.14 19.63 5.71
N PRO A 561 -57.06 19.21 6.61
CA PRO A 561 -58.36 19.86 6.72
C PRO A 561 -58.18 21.23 7.38
N SER A 562 -58.71 22.25 6.73
CA SER A 562 -58.86 23.61 7.24
C SER A 562 -59.70 23.62 8.52
N THR A 563 -59.14 24.04 9.65
CA THR A 563 -59.93 24.43 10.83
C THR A 563 -60.25 25.92 10.75
N SER A 564 -61.54 26.18 10.56
CA SER A 564 -62.18 27.49 10.67
C SER A 564 -62.15 28.01 12.11
N THR A 565 -61.97 29.31 12.21
CA THR A 565 -62.14 30.18 13.37
C THR A 565 -63.53 30.11 14.01
N THR A 566 -63.60 30.07 15.35
CA THR A 566 -64.64 30.71 16.15
C THR A 566 -64.06 31.11 17.51
N GLU A 567 -64.23 32.40 17.85
CA GLU A 567 -63.97 33.03 19.14
C GLU A 567 -64.91 32.51 20.23
N GLU A 568 -64.48 32.47 21.50
CA GLU A 568 -65.31 32.87 22.65
C GLU A 568 -64.49 33.06 23.94
N HIS A 569 -64.80 34.13 24.66
CA HIS A 569 -64.21 34.64 25.92
C HIS A 569 -64.40 33.74 27.14
N PRO A 570 -63.58 33.88 28.19
CA PRO A 570 -64.00 33.61 29.56
C PRO A 570 -64.29 34.92 30.33
N ARG A 571 -65.54 35.04 30.82
CA ARG A 571 -65.92 35.95 31.90
C ARG A 571 -65.53 35.33 33.25
N GLU A 572 -65.14 36.21 34.16
CA GLU A 572 -64.88 35.97 35.58
C GLU A 572 -66.06 35.30 36.31
N HIS A 573 -65.75 34.48 37.33
CA HIS A 573 -66.48 34.52 38.59
C HIS A 573 -65.66 33.99 39.78
N ASN A 574 -65.68 34.80 40.84
CA ASN A 574 -65.24 34.52 42.21
C ASN A 574 -65.78 33.20 42.78
N SER A 575 -64.95 32.52 43.58
CA SER A 575 -65.18 32.20 45.01
C SER A 575 -63.89 31.69 45.64
#